data_AF-G4CW84-F1
#
_entry.id   AF-G4CW84-F1
#
_cell.length_a   1.000
_cell.length_b   1.000
_cell.length_c   1.000
_cell.angle_alpha   90.00
_cell.angle_beta   90.00
_cell.angle_gamma   90.00
#
_symmetry.space_group_name_H-M   'P 1'
#
loop_
_entity.id
_entity.type
_entity.pdbx_description
1 polymer ?
#
loop_
_entity_poly.entity_id
_entity_poly.type
_entity_poly.pdbx_seq_one_letter_code
_entity_poly.pdbx_strand_id
1 'polypeptide(L)'
;MVTPRDVADYIAGTGFTLTGEMQLQKLLYYVQAWSLAWDGSPVFDESIEAWTDGPVLRSIRHVDLTSLGHHVPTDLTQSQRATVDAVLRHYGNHGGKYLSGVTHGEKPWRQARQGLAADEPGSTPIDPATMMREYSTQAAQGRGPTRRATFTAADHDRADLLHRGARISRQWSRAMALLAR
;
A
#
# COMPACT_ATOMS: atom_id res chain seq x y z
N MET A 1 13.27 7.30 -7.36
CA MET A 1 12.14 6.32 -7.35
C MET A 1 11.78 6.13 -5.90
N VAL A 2 10.50 6.23 -5.57
CA VAL A 2 10.01 6.14 -4.19
C VAL A 2 10.33 4.77 -3.58
N THR A 3 10.90 4.77 -2.39
CA THR A 3 11.22 3.59 -1.59
C THR A 3 10.22 3.43 -0.43
N PRO A 4 10.13 2.24 0.20
CA PRO A 4 9.38 2.09 1.45
C PRO A 4 9.83 3.06 2.55
N ARG A 5 11.12 3.37 2.59
CA ARG A 5 11.69 4.30 3.56
C ARG A 5 11.17 5.71 3.35
N ASP A 6 11.04 6.17 2.11
CA ASP A 6 10.45 7.49 1.79
C ASP A 6 9.00 7.58 2.31
N VAL A 7 8.21 6.52 2.12
CA VAL A 7 6.83 6.48 2.66
C VAL A 7 6.83 6.49 4.19
N ALA A 8 7.74 5.75 4.82
CA ALA A 8 7.87 5.71 6.28
C ALA A 8 8.30 7.07 6.86
N ASP A 9 9.24 7.75 6.20
CA ASP A 9 9.68 9.10 6.56
C ASP A 9 8.55 10.12 6.39
N TYR A 10 7.75 10.02 5.32
CA TYR A 10 6.56 10.85 5.16
C TYR A 10 5.53 10.60 6.28
N ILE A 11 5.25 9.34 6.64
CA ILE A 11 4.33 9.00 7.75
C ILE A 11 4.79 9.70 9.04
N ALA A 12 6.06 9.54 9.43
CA ALA A 12 6.60 10.18 10.63
C ALA A 12 6.56 11.71 10.54
N GLY A 13 6.84 12.27 9.35
CA GLY A 13 6.78 13.71 9.08
C GLY A 13 5.39 14.34 9.16
N THR A 14 4.30 13.54 9.12
CA THR A 14 2.93 14.04 9.32
C THR A 14 2.62 14.42 10.78
N GLY A 15 3.53 14.13 11.72
CA GLY A 15 3.28 14.23 13.16
C GLY A 15 2.60 12.98 13.74
N PHE A 16 2.38 11.95 12.92
CA PHE A 16 1.86 10.66 13.38
C PHE A 16 2.88 9.93 14.26
N THR A 17 2.48 9.56 15.47
CA THR A 17 3.35 8.78 16.38
C THR A 17 3.20 7.28 16.10
N LEU A 18 4.26 6.69 15.55
CA LEU A 18 4.36 5.24 15.39
C LEU A 18 4.55 4.56 16.76
N THR A 19 3.76 3.52 17.02
CA THR A 19 3.84 2.76 18.28
C THR A 19 4.80 1.56 18.19
N GLY A 20 5.33 1.26 16.99
CA GLY A 20 6.25 0.14 16.77
C GLY A 20 6.40 -0.27 15.31
N GLU A 21 7.47 -1.00 15.01
CA GLU A 21 7.82 -1.44 13.65
C GLU A 21 6.70 -2.26 13.01
N MET A 22 6.05 -3.14 13.78
CA MET A 22 4.91 -3.94 13.28
C MET A 22 3.78 -3.05 12.76
N GLN A 23 3.49 -1.93 13.44
CA GLN A 23 2.47 -0.98 12.97
C GLN A 23 2.90 -0.35 11.64
N LEU A 24 4.16 0.11 11.56
CA LEU A 24 4.72 0.67 10.33
C LEU A 24 4.61 -0.30 9.15
N GLN A 25 5.01 -1.56 9.34
CA GLN A 25 4.93 -2.61 8.32
C GLN A 25 3.49 -2.78 7.79
N LYS A 26 2.49 -2.77 8.68
CA LYS A 26 1.08 -2.89 8.26
C LYS A 26 0.58 -1.63 7.56
N LEU A 27 0.95 -0.45 8.04
CA LEU A 27 0.59 0.81 7.37
C LEU A 27 1.17 0.88 5.96
N LEU A 28 2.43 0.51 5.76
CA LEU A 28 3.06 0.45 4.44
C LEU A 28 2.38 -0.57 3.51
N TYR A 29 1.98 -1.72 4.04
CA TYR A 29 1.17 -2.69 3.31
C TYR A 29 -0.15 -2.09 2.82
N TYR A 30 -0.90 -1.40 3.69
CA TYR A 30 -2.14 -0.74 3.31
C TYR A 30 -1.92 0.40 2.31
N VAL A 31 -0.84 1.19 2.45
CA VAL A 31 -0.48 2.22 1.45
C VAL A 31 -0.32 1.60 0.07
N GLN A 32 0.45 0.51 -0.04
CA GLN A 32 0.64 -0.19 -1.30
C GLN A 32 -0.68 -0.76 -1.85
N ALA A 33 -1.48 -1.38 -0.99
CA ALA A 33 -2.75 -2.01 -1.37
C ALA A 33 -3.76 -0.99 -1.92
N TRP A 34 -3.93 0.13 -1.23
CA TRP A 34 -4.86 1.19 -1.62
C TRP A 34 -4.37 1.98 -2.84
N SER A 35 -3.06 2.19 -2.99
CA SER A 35 -2.50 2.76 -4.22
C SER A 35 -2.78 1.87 -5.44
N LEU A 36 -2.59 0.56 -5.32
CA LEU A 36 -2.94 -0.39 -6.38
C LEU A 36 -4.43 -0.33 -6.72
N ALA A 37 -5.30 -0.25 -5.71
CA ALA A 37 -6.75 -0.21 -5.91
C ALA A 37 -7.25 1.08 -6.57
N TRP A 38 -6.69 2.24 -6.20
CA TRP A 38 -7.16 3.54 -6.69
C TRP A 38 -6.44 4.01 -7.96
N ASP A 39 -5.13 3.79 -8.05
CA ASP A 39 -4.29 4.32 -9.13
C ASP A 39 -3.84 3.24 -10.11
N GLY A 40 -4.02 1.95 -9.79
CA GLY A 40 -3.53 0.83 -10.60
C GLY A 40 -2.00 0.71 -10.61
N SER A 41 -1.33 1.41 -9.70
CA SER A 41 0.13 1.46 -9.60
C SER A 41 0.60 1.32 -8.15
N PRO A 42 1.72 0.61 -7.92
CA PRO A 42 2.37 0.57 -6.62
C PRO A 42 2.94 1.94 -6.24
N VAL A 43 3.14 2.18 -4.93
CA VAL A 43 3.88 3.37 -4.44
C VAL A 43 5.38 3.16 -4.54
N PHE A 44 5.84 1.93 -4.26
CA PHE A 44 7.23 1.50 -4.35
C PHE A 44 7.32 0.10 -4.99
N ASP A 45 8.50 -0.23 -5.55
CA ASP A 45 8.69 -1.50 -6.29
C ASP A 45 9.06 -2.71 -5.40
N GLU A 46 9.43 -2.48 -4.13
CA GLU A 46 9.80 -3.57 -3.23
C GLU A 46 8.62 -4.53 -2.98
N SER A 47 8.90 -5.83 -3.08
CA SER A 47 7.92 -6.88 -2.80
C SER A 47 7.65 -7.00 -1.30
N ILE A 48 6.37 -7.01 -0.93
CA ILE A 48 5.93 -7.28 0.43
C ILE A 48 5.81 -8.80 0.61
N GLU A 49 6.38 -9.35 1.66
CA GLU A 49 6.39 -10.78 1.93
C GLU A 49 5.38 -11.17 3.01
N ALA A 50 4.80 -12.38 2.90
CA ALA A 50 3.79 -12.88 3.84
C ALA A 50 4.40 -13.67 5.00
N TRP A 51 4.87 -12.95 6.01
CA TRP A 51 5.47 -13.53 7.22
C TRP A 51 4.43 -13.97 8.24
N THR A 52 4.88 -14.72 9.24
CA THR A 52 4.06 -15.26 10.34
C THR A 52 3.25 -14.15 11.02
N ASP A 53 3.88 -13.02 11.34
CA ASP A 53 3.21 -11.87 11.97
C ASP A 53 2.59 -10.88 10.96
N GLY A 54 2.25 -11.35 9.75
CA GLY A 54 1.61 -10.54 8.70
C GLY A 54 2.59 -10.07 7.60
N PRO A 55 2.18 -9.14 6.74
CA PRO A 55 3.01 -8.59 5.66
C PRO A 55 4.24 -7.84 6.18
N VAL A 56 5.40 -8.01 5.54
CA VAL A 56 6.68 -7.40 5.90
C VAL A 56 7.44 -6.95 4.65
N LEU A 57 7.96 -5.72 4.69
CA LEU A 57 9.00 -5.21 3.79
C LEU A 57 10.36 -5.44 4.45
N ARG A 58 11.28 -6.06 3.73
CA ARG A 58 12.59 -6.43 4.29
C ARG A 58 13.43 -5.19 4.59
N SER A 59 13.36 -4.16 3.74
CA SER A 59 14.10 -2.91 3.96
C SER A 59 13.68 -2.13 5.21
N ILE A 60 12.47 -2.39 5.72
CA ILE A 60 11.90 -1.74 6.91
C ILE A 60 12.09 -2.59 8.15
N ARG A 61 12.53 -3.84 8.00
CA ARG A 61 12.76 -4.73 9.13
C ARG A 61 13.92 -4.21 9.99
N HIS A 62 13.73 -4.18 11.31
CA HIS A 62 14.72 -3.65 12.26
C HIS A 62 15.05 -2.16 12.08
N VAL A 63 14.15 -1.39 11.47
CA VAL A 63 14.35 0.04 11.30
C VAL A 63 14.29 0.75 12.65
N ASP A 64 15.21 1.69 12.87
CA ASP A 64 15.11 2.61 14.00
C ASP A 64 14.02 3.65 13.73
N LEU A 65 12.90 3.56 14.44
CA LEU A 65 11.78 4.49 14.29
C LEU A 65 12.14 5.93 14.66
N THR A 66 13.10 6.14 15.55
CA THR A 66 13.54 7.49 15.96
C THR A 66 14.34 8.19 14.86
N SER A 67 14.86 7.42 13.90
CA SER A 67 15.50 7.93 12.69
C SER A 67 14.51 8.38 11.61
N LEU A 68 13.21 8.12 11.77
CA LEU A 68 12.21 8.47 10.75
C LEU A 68 11.79 9.94 10.84
N GLY A 69 11.42 10.52 9.70
CA GLY A 69 10.83 11.87 9.62
C GLY A 69 11.84 13.01 9.63
N HIS A 70 13.15 12.71 9.72
CA HIS A 70 14.23 13.71 9.55
C HIS A 70 14.47 14.09 8.09
N HIS A 71 13.94 13.30 7.14
CA HIS A 71 14.00 13.59 5.71
C HIS A 71 12.58 13.82 5.18
N VAL A 72 12.38 14.94 4.48
CA VAL A 72 11.12 15.20 3.76
C VAL A 72 11.26 14.63 2.34
N PRO A 73 10.55 13.55 1.99
CA PRO A 73 10.71 12.94 0.68
C PRO A 73 10.15 13.85 -0.41
N THR A 74 11.00 14.24 -1.36
CA THR A 74 10.60 15.06 -2.51
C THR A 74 9.94 14.25 -3.63
N ASP A 75 10.21 12.94 -3.67
CA ASP A 75 9.83 12.06 -4.77
C ASP A 75 8.37 11.56 -4.72
N LEU A 76 7.68 11.73 -3.58
CA LEU A 76 6.27 11.37 -3.48
C LEU A 76 5.42 12.33 -4.31
N THR A 77 4.53 11.79 -5.13
CA THR A 77 3.50 12.58 -5.83
C THR A 77 2.40 13.00 -4.85
N GLN A 78 1.58 13.98 -5.23
CA GLN A 78 0.43 14.40 -4.43
C GLN A 78 -0.58 13.27 -4.21
N SER A 79 -0.78 12.40 -5.21
CA SER A 79 -1.67 11.23 -5.10
C SER A 79 -1.15 10.18 -4.14
N GLN A 80 0.16 9.93 -4.13
CA GLN A 80 0.78 9.01 -3.17
C GLN A 80 0.65 9.57 -1.75
N ARG A 81 0.92 10.87 -1.55
CA ARG A 81 0.67 11.55 -0.26
C ARG A 81 -0.79 11.42 0.18
N ALA A 82 -1.74 11.73 -0.70
CA ALA A 82 -3.18 11.59 -0.41
C ALA A 82 -3.59 10.15 -0.06
N THR A 83 -2.91 9.15 -0.63
CA THR A 83 -3.10 7.74 -0.30
C THR A 83 -2.58 7.44 1.10
N VAL A 84 -1.36 7.88 1.43
CA VAL A 84 -0.79 7.73 2.78
C VAL A 84 -1.69 8.40 3.83
N ASP A 85 -2.11 9.64 3.60
CA ASP A 85 -2.98 10.38 4.52
C ASP A 85 -4.35 9.69 4.72
N ALA A 86 -4.91 9.09 3.67
CA ALA A 86 -6.15 8.32 3.78
C ALA A 86 -5.97 7.04 4.61
N VAL A 87 -4.85 6.34 4.41
CA VAL A 87 -4.50 5.15 5.19
C VAL A 87 -4.28 5.51 6.65
N LEU A 88 -3.54 6.58 6.96
CA LEU A 88 -3.30 7.02 8.34
C LEU A 88 -4.60 7.39 9.05
N ARG A 89 -5.50 8.13 8.39
CA ARG A 89 -6.80 8.48 8.97
C ARG A 89 -7.67 7.27 9.29
N HIS A 90 -7.55 6.18 8.53
CA HIS A 90 -8.39 4.99 8.71
C HIS A 90 -7.76 3.95 9.65
N TYR A 91 -6.47 3.65 9.47
CA TYR A 91 -5.78 2.55 10.18
C TYR A 91 -4.86 3.04 11.30
N GLY A 92 -4.48 4.32 11.32
CA GLY A 92 -3.42 4.85 12.20
C GLY A 92 -3.73 4.73 13.70
N ASN A 93 -5.01 4.73 14.08
CA ASN A 93 -5.43 4.59 15.48
C ASN A 93 -5.31 3.15 16.01
N HIS A 94 -4.88 2.19 15.18
CA HIS A 94 -4.71 0.80 15.56
C HIS A 94 -3.24 0.43 15.69
N GLY A 95 -2.90 -0.27 16.78
CA GLY A 95 -1.56 -0.81 16.99
C GLY A 95 -1.24 -2.00 16.08
N GLY A 96 0.05 -2.33 15.97
CA GLY A 96 0.55 -3.37 15.06
C GLY A 96 -0.09 -4.75 15.23
N LYS A 97 -0.36 -5.19 16.48
CA LYS A 97 -1.02 -6.49 16.74
C LYS A 97 -2.44 -6.55 16.17
N TYR A 98 -3.21 -5.48 16.33
CA TYR A 98 -4.56 -5.41 15.77
C TYR A 98 -4.50 -5.45 14.24
N LEU A 99 -3.66 -4.60 13.64
CA LEU A 99 -3.51 -4.56 12.19
C LEU A 99 -3.01 -5.89 11.63
N SER A 100 -2.11 -6.58 12.34
CA SER A 100 -1.66 -7.93 11.99
C SER A 100 -2.82 -8.92 11.95
N GLY A 101 -3.65 -8.95 13.00
CA GLY A 101 -4.86 -9.78 13.04
C GLY A 101 -5.83 -9.50 11.88
N VAL A 102 -6.01 -8.22 11.51
CA VAL A 102 -6.81 -7.87 10.32
C VAL A 102 -6.16 -8.43 9.05
N THR A 103 -4.86 -8.23 8.83
CA THR A 103 -4.18 -8.70 7.62
C THR A 103 -4.20 -10.23 7.47
N HIS A 104 -4.20 -10.98 8.57
CA HIS A 104 -4.35 -12.45 8.55
C HIS A 104 -5.73 -12.88 8.02
N GLY A 105 -6.72 -12.02 8.21
CA GLY A 105 -8.08 -12.15 7.69
C GLY A 105 -8.26 -11.70 6.24
N GLU A 106 -7.22 -11.25 5.56
CA GLU A 106 -7.31 -10.73 4.18
C GLU A 106 -6.77 -11.71 3.14
N LYS A 107 -7.41 -11.71 1.96
CA LYS A 107 -7.08 -12.66 0.88
C LYS A 107 -5.62 -12.59 0.41
N PRO A 108 -4.97 -11.43 0.23
CA PRO A 108 -3.60 -11.37 -0.30
C PRO A 108 -2.59 -12.08 0.59
N TRP A 109 -2.66 -11.88 1.90
CA TRP A 109 -1.75 -12.55 2.84
C TRP A 109 -2.04 -14.04 2.94
N ARG A 110 -3.32 -14.45 3.06
CA ARG A 110 -3.69 -15.87 3.12
C ARG A 110 -3.25 -16.65 1.89
N GLN A 111 -3.44 -16.07 0.71
CA GLN A 111 -3.07 -16.72 -0.55
C GLN A 111 -1.56 -16.92 -0.65
N ALA A 112 -0.76 -15.92 -0.24
CA ALA A 112 0.69 -16.02 -0.23
C ALA A 112 1.23 -17.06 0.79
N ARG A 113 0.44 -17.39 1.82
CA ARG A 113 0.77 -18.42 2.82
C ARG A 113 0.05 -19.75 2.62
N GLN A 114 -0.58 -19.95 1.46
CA GLN A 114 -1.24 -21.22 1.17
C GLN A 114 -0.24 -22.39 1.29
N GLY A 115 -0.59 -23.39 2.10
CA GLY A 115 0.25 -24.56 2.35
C GLY A 115 1.18 -24.46 3.56
N LEU A 116 1.27 -23.29 4.21
CA LEU A 116 2.03 -23.11 5.46
C LEU A 116 1.10 -23.25 6.67
N ALA A 117 1.63 -23.79 7.78
CA ALA A 117 0.94 -23.72 9.07
C ALA A 117 0.88 -22.27 9.61
N ALA A 118 0.07 -22.04 10.65
CA ALA A 118 -0.15 -20.71 11.20
C ALA A 118 1.14 -20.07 11.76
N ASP A 119 1.95 -20.87 12.45
CA ASP A 119 3.22 -20.50 13.07
C ASP A 119 4.44 -20.76 12.18
N GLU A 120 4.26 -21.43 11.04
CA GLU A 120 5.34 -21.75 10.13
C GLU A 120 5.96 -20.47 9.52
N PRO A 121 7.28 -20.31 9.56
CA PRO A 121 7.95 -19.20 8.90
C PRO A 121 7.60 -19.15 7.41
N GLY A 122 7.34 -17.95 6.89
CA GLY A 122 7.07 -17.74 5.48
C GLY A 122 7.66 -16.43 5.01
N SER A 123 8.08 -16.38 3.76
CA SER A 123 8.56 -15.16 3.10
C SER A 123 8.12 -15.08 1.65
N THR A 124 7.05 -15.82 1.28
CA THR A 124 6.49 -15.77 -0.07
C THR A 124 6.02 -14.34 -0.38
N PRO A 125 6.45 -13.75 -1.50
CA PRO A 125 5.96 -12.45 -1.93
C PRO A 125 4.43 -12.45 -2.10
N ILE A 126 3.78 -11.40 -1.61
CA ILE A 126 2.35 -11.15 -1.82
C ILE A 126 2.18 -10.61 -3.24
N ASP A 127 1.35 -11.28 -4.03
CA ASP A 127 1.05 -10.89 -5.41
C ASP A 127 0.30 -9.54 -5.47
N PRO A 128 0.88 -8.50 -6.13
CA PRO A 128 0.24 -7.20 -6.28
C PRO A 128 -1.11 -7.25 -7.00
N ALA A 129 -1.31 -8.20 -7.94
CA ALA A 129 -2.59 -8.35 -8.63
C ALA A 129 -3.69 -8.84 -7.68
N THR A 130 -3.33 -9.66 -6.70
CA THR A 130 -4.24 -10.11 -5.64
C THR A 130 -4.56 -8.98 -4.66
N MET A 131 -3.59 -8.14 -4.30
CA MET A 131 -3.85 -6.91 -3.54
C MET A 131 -4.81 -5.98 -4.30
N MET A 132 -4.50 -5.65 -5.56
CA MET A 132 -5.32 -4.78 -6.39
C MET A 132 -6.78 -5.26 -6.44
N ARG A 133 -7.00 -6.53 -6.76
CA ARG A 133 -8.36 -7.11 -6.88
C ARG A 133 -9.13 -7.05 -5.55
N GLU A 134 -8.50 -7.41 -4.44
CA GLU A 134 -9.13 -7.41 -3.12
C GLU A 134 -9.55 -5.99 -2.73
N TYR A 135 -8.62 -5.04 -2.81
CA TYR A 135 -8.83 -3.68 -2.32
C TYR A 135 -9.71 -2.85 -3.28
N SER A 136 -9.67 -3.10 -4.60
CA SER A 136 -10.67 -2.54 -5.52
C SER A 136 -12.08 -3.05 -5.21
N THR A 137 -12.23 -4.31 -4.79
CA THR A 137 -13.53 -4.85 -4.35
C THR A 137 -14.00 -4.19 -3.06
N GLN A 138 -13.11 -4.01 -2.08
CA GLN A 138 -13.42 -3.27 -0.84
C GLN A 138 -13.85 -1.82 -1.14
N ALA A 139 -13.10 -1.13 -2.01
CA ALA A 139 -13.40 0.23 -2.45
C ALA A 139 -14.80 0.34 -3.07
N ALA A 140 -15.14 -0.58 -3.98
CA ALA A 140 -16.45 -0.62 -4.64
C ALA A 140 -17.61 -0.89 -3.67
N GLN A 141 -17.33 -1.55 -2.54
CA GLN A 141 -18.27 -1.80 -1.46
C GLN A 141 -18.32 -0.67 -0.42
N GLY A 142 -17.57 0.43 -0.63
CA GLY A 142 -17.47 1.53 0.33
C GLY A 142 -16.78 1.14 1.64
N ARG A 143 -15.96 0.08 1.63
CA ARG A 143 -15.16 -0.36 2.79
C ARG A 143 -13.76 0.27 2.73
N GLY A 144 -13.14 0.46 3.90
CA GLY A 144 -11.78 0.98 4.02
C GLY A 144 -11.68 2.51 4.00
N PRO A 145 -10.47 3.06 3.85
CA PRO A 145 -10.23 4.49 3.75
C PRO A 145 -10.96 5.15 2.58
N THR A 146 -11.26 6.44 2.74
CA THR A 146 -11.73 7.30 1.65
C THR A 146 -10.61 8.28 1.27
N ARG A 147 -10.18 8.23 0.01
CA ARG A 147 -9.26 9.22 -0.55
C ARG A 147 -10.06 10.46 -0.97
N ARG A 148 -9.74 11.62 -0.40
CA ARG A 148 -10.30 12.88 -0.89
C ARG A 148 -9.83 13.05 -2.33
N ALA A 149 -10.74 13.41 -3.23
CA ALA A 149 -10.35 13.74 -4.59
C ALA A 149 -9.47 14.99 -4.54
N THR A 150 -8.17 14.82 -4.73
CA THR A 150 -7.27 15.92 -5.04
C THR A 150 -7.47 16.21 -6.51
N PHE A 151 -8.31 17.21 -6.80
CA PHE A 151 -8.34 17.89 -8.08
C PHE A 151 -7.76 19.28 -7.83
N THR A 152 -6.48 19.48 -8.09
CA THR A 152 -5.89 20.82 -8.19
C THR A 152 -5.55 21.12 -9.64
N ALA A 153 -5.73 22.37 -10.07
CA ALA A 153 -5.36 22.80 -11.42
C ALA A 153 -3.84 22.67 -11.71
N ALA A 154 -3.03 22.42 -10.66
CA ALA A 154 -1.61 22.09 -10.75
C ALA A 154 -1.34 20.58 -10.95
N ASP A 155 -2.37 19.72 -10.97
CA ASP A 155 -2.30 18.26 -11.17
C ASP A 155 -1.83 17.86 -12.58
N HIS A 156 -1.48 18.84 -13.42
CA HIS A 156 -0.85 18.62 -14.72
C HIS A 156 0.66 18.46 -14.60
N ASP A 157 1.13 17.56 -13.73
CA ASP A 157 2.41 16.95 -14.05
C ASP A 157 2.16 15.99 -15.22
N ARG A 158 2.54 16.43 -16.42
CA ARG A 158 2.32 15.69 -17.67
C ARG A 158 2.82 14.24 -17.54
N ALA A 159 3.84 14.00 -16.71
CA ALA A 159 4.34 12.67 -16.39
C ALA A 159 3.33 11.79 -15.63
N ASP A 160 2.64 12.32 -14.61
CA ASP A 160 1.65 11.59 -13.79
C ASP A 160 0.41 11.23 -14.61
N LEU A 161 -0.11 12.18 -15.39
CA LEU A 161 -1.26 11.94 -16.28
C LEU A 161 -0.96 10.93 -17.39
N LEU A 162 0.25 10.96 -17.97
CA LEU A 162 0.68 9.98 -18.96
C LEU A 162 0.90 8.60 -18.34
N HIS A 163 1.40 8.51 -17.11
CA HIS A 163 1.54 7.24 -16.38
C HIS A 163 0.18 6.60 -16.07
N ARG A 164 -0.78 7.40 -15.58
CA ARG A 164 -2.17 6.98 -15.32
C ARG A 164 -2.87 6.54 -16.61
N GLY A 165 -2.84 7.38 -17.65
CA GLY A 165 -3.56 7.14 -18.91
C GLY A 165 -3.03 5.94 -19.69
N ALA A 166 -1.71 5.77 -19.79
CA ALA A 166 -1.13 4.70 -20.60
C ALA A 166 -1.33 3.29 -19.99
N ARG A 167 -1.42 3.16 -18.67
CA ARG A 167 -1.60 1.86 -18.00
C ARG A 167 -3.06 1.45 -17.86
N ILE A 168 -3.93 2.40 -17.51
CA ILE A 168 -5.39 2.18 -17.46
C ILE A 168 -5.89 1.77 -18.85
N SER A 169 -5.49 2.48 -19.92
CA SER A 169 -5.83 2.15 -21.31
C SER A 169 -5.43 0.71 -21.69
N ARG A 170 -4.20 0.28 -21.37
CA ARG A 170 -3.73 -1.08 -21.69
C ARG A 170 -4.47 -2.18 -20.92
N GLN A 171 -4.83 -1.92 -19.67
CA GLN A 171 -5.53 -2.89 -18.82
C GLN A 171 -7.00 -3.04 -19.22
N TRP A 172 -7.71 -1.94 -19.49
CA TRP A 172 -9.08 -1.98 -20.00
C TRP A 172 -9.16 -2.52 -21.43
N SER A 173 -8.18 -2.23 -22.29
CA SER A 173 -8.14 -2.82 -23.64
C SER A 173 -8.03 -4.34 -23.59
N ARG A 174 -7.22 -4.90 -22.68
CA ARG A 174 -7.10 -6.35 -22.49
C ARG A 174 -8.36 -6.96 -21.86
N ALA A 175 -8.94 -6.30 -20.86
CA ALA A 175 -10.18 -6.76 -20.24
C ALA A 175 -11.36 -6.74 -21.22
N MET A 176 -11.51 -5.67 -22.00
CA MET A 176 -12.55 -5.55 -23.04
C MET A 176 -12.34 -6.55 -24.18
N ALA A 177 -11.08 -6.83 -24.59
CA ALA A 177 -10.79 -7.84 -25.61
C ALA A 177 -11.15 -9.26 -25.17
N LEU A 178 -11.12 -9.56 -23.86
CA LEU A 178 -11.53 -10.86 -23.32
C LEU A 178 -13.06 -11.00 -23.20
N LEU A 179 -13.79 -9.89 -23.05
CA LEU A 179 -15.25 -9.86 -22.98
C LEU A 179 -15.93 -9.78 -24.36
N ALA A 180 -15.17 -9.45 -25.41
CA ALA A 180 -15.65 -9.35 -26.78
C ALA A 180 -15.57 -10.68 -27.57
N ARG A 181 -15.42 -11.83 -26.89
CA ARG A 181 -15.40 -13.18 -27.47
C ARG A 181 -16.51 -14.05 -26.93
#